data_AF-A0A0D6AXF9-F1
#
_entry.id   AF-A0A0D6AXF9-F1
#
_cell.length_a   1.000
_cell.length_b   1.000
_cell.length_c   1.000
_cell.angle_alpha   90.00
_cell.angle_beta   90.00
_cell.angle_gamma   90.00
#
_symmetry.space_group_name_H-M   'P 1'
#
loop_
_entity.id
_entity.type
_entity.pdbx_description
1 polymer ?
#
loop_
_entity_poly.entity_id
_entity_poly.type
_entity_poly.pdbx_seq_one_letter_code
_entity_poly.pdbx_strand_id
1 'polypeptide(L)' 'MRHGKTAYLDNVAIWFDADQNHIHIAVADPEYLHRTVGPDPASKRGHPHLFPTLFKALRDAGGSHPPIPKNQNDRKNR' A
#
# COMPACT_ATOMS: atom_id res chain seq x y z
N MET A 1 1.89 -16.46 9.65
CA MET A 1 0.58 -16.63 8.98
C MET A 1 -0.25 -17.66 9.74
N ARG A 2 -1.59 -17.65 9.65
CA ARG A 2 -2.46 -18.59 10.39
C ARG A 2 -2.92 -19.72 9.46
N HIS A 3 -2.43 -20.95 9.69
CA HIS A 3 -2.81 -22.14 8.90
C HIS A 3 -4.33 -22.38 8.94
N GLY A 4 -4.92 -22.73 7.80
CA GLY A 4 -6.37 -22.95 7.64
C GLY A 4 -7.25 -21.68 7.68
N LYS A 5 -6.67 -20.49 7.88
CA LYS A 5 -7.37 -19.19 7.88
C LYS A 5 -6.75 -18.16 6.92
N THR A 6 -5.80 -18.60 6.10
CA THR A 6 -5.09 -17.74 5.15
C THR A 6 -5.47 -18.19 3.74
N ALA A 7 -6.02 -17.27 2.95
CA ALA A 7 -6.17 -17.44 1.51
C ALA A 7 -5.02 -16.72 0.80
N TYR A 8 -4.55 -17.28 -0.31
CA TYR A 8 -3.59 -16.64 -1.20
C TYR A 8 -4.35 -16.19 -2.44
N LEU A 9 -4.14 -14.93 -2.83
CA LEU A 9 -4.72 -14.37 -4.04
C LEU A 9 -3.62 -14.37 -5.10
N ASP A 10 -3.91 -15.01 -6.23
CA ASP A 10 -3.05 -14.92 -7.40
C ASP A 10 -3.23 -13.55 -8.08
N ASN A 11 -2.15 -13.02 -8.65
CA ASN A 11 -2.16 -11.80 -9.47
C ASN A 11 -2.73 -10.54 -8.76
N VAL A 12 -2.30 -10.28 -7.52
CA VAL A 12 -2.56 -8.99 -6.87
C VAL A 12 -1.70 -7.90 -7.51
N ALA A 13 -2.32 -6.93 -8.14
CA ALA A 13 -1.70 -5.71 -8.62
C ALA A 13 -1.74 -4.62 -7.55
N ILE A 14 -0.62 -3.91 -7.39
CA ILE A 14 -0.51 -2.73 -6.53
C ILE A 14 0.12 -1.62 -7.36
N TRP A 15 -0.44 -0.42 -7.33
CA TRP A 15 0.14 0.74 -8.00
C TRP A 15 -0.13 2.03 -7.24
N PHE A 16 0.71 3.04 -7.46
CA PHE A 16 0.56 4.37 -6.91
C PHE A 16 -0.06 5.31 -7.96
N ASP A 17 -1.11 6.02 -7.58
CA ASP A 17 -1.73 7.11 -8.32
C ASP A 17 -1.22 8.44 -7.72
N ALA A 18 -0.38 9.15 -8.48
CA ALA A 18 0.24 10.39 -8.06
C ALA A 18 -0.73 11.57 -8.02
N ASP A 19 -1.74 11.57 -8.88
CA ASP A 19 -2.70 12.67 -8.98
C ASP A 19 -3.61 12.70 -7.74
N GLN A 20 -3.95 11.52 -7.23
CA GLN A 20 -4.78 11.38 -6.04
C GLN A 20 -3.99 11.13 -4.76
N ASN A 21 -2.67 10.93 -4.85
CA ASN A 21 -1.81 10.49 -3.75
C ASN A 21 -2.37 9.24 -3.05
N HIS A 22 -2.75 8.24 -3.84
CA HIS A 22 -3.37 7.00 -3.40
C HIS A 22 -2.57 5.78 -3.85
N ILE A 23 -2.68 4.70 -3.09
CA ILE A 23 -2.26 3.37 -3.53
C ILE A 23 -3.51 2.55 -3.83
N HIS A 24 -3.52 1.91 -4.98
CA HIS A 24 -4.56 0.98 -5.37
C HIS A 24 -4.08 -0.45 -5.23
N ILE A 25 -4.98 -1.32 -4.81
CA ILE A 25 -4.78 -2.77 -4.72
C ILE A 25 -5.94 -3.42 -5.47
N ALA A 26 -5.62 -4.25 -6.46
CA ALA A 26 -6.63 -5.00 -7.20
C ALA A 26 -6.18 -6.43 -7.51
N VAL A 27 -7.12 -7.32 -7.77
CA VAL A 27 -6.85 -8.59 -8.47
C VAL A 27 -7.28 -8.46 -9.93
N ALA A 28 -6.81 -9.36 -10.79
CA ALA A 28 -7.10 -9.34 -12.23
C ALA A 28 -8.60 -9.27 -12.58
N ASP A 29 -9.46 -9.82 -11.72
CA ASP A 29 -10.91 -9.62 -11.75
C ASP A 29 -11.33 -8.56 -10.71
N PRO A 30 -11.51 -7.29 -11.12
CA PRO A 30 -11.66 -6.17 -10.20
C PRO A 30 -12.98 -6.20 -9.41
N GLU A 31 -13.96 -7.03 -9.78
CA GLU A 31 -15.23 -7.16 -9.04
C GLU A 31 -15.01 -7.74 -7.63
N TYR A 32 -13.98 -8.58 -7.47
CA TYR A 32 -13.71 -9.25 -6.20
C TYR A 32 -12.91 -8.38 -5.23
N LEU A 33 -11.89 -7.66 -5.73
CA LEU A 33 -11.03 -6.83 -4.91
C LEU A 33 -10.51 -5.66 -5.73
N HIS A 34 -11.01 -4.46 -5.44
CA HIS A 34 -10.39 -3.20 -5.80
C HIS A 34 -10.51 -2.23 -4.63
N ARG A 35 -9.37 -1.86 -4.03
CA ARG A 35 -9.31 -1.00 -2.84
C ARG A 35 -8.33 0.15 -3.05
N THR A 36 -8.67 1.27 -2.44
CA THR A 36 -7.86 2.49 -2.45
C THR A 36 -7.39 2.81 -1.03
N VAL A 37 -6.11 3.12 -0.89
CA VAL A 37 -5.44 3.40 0.38
C VAL A 37 -4.80 4.77 0.28
N GLY A 38 -5.19 5.69 1.17
CA GLY A 38 -4.63 7.04 1.27
C GLY A 38 -3.88 7.28 2.58
N PRO A 39 -3.03 8.31 2.65
CA PRO A 39 -2.24 8.62 3.85
C PRO A 39 -3.03 9.42 4.89
N ASP A 40 -4.09 10.13 4.49
CA ASP A 40 -4.86 11.00 5.38
C ASP A 40 -5.84 10.20 6.27
N PRO A 41 -5.63 10.15 7.60
CA PRO A 41 -6.50 9.42 8.52
C PRO A 41 -7.93 9.97 8.62
N ALA A 42 -8.18 11.24 8.24
CA ALA A 42 -9.51 11.81 8.24
C ALA A 42 -10.37 11.33 7.06
N SER A 43 -9.73 10.78 6.02
CA SER A 43 -10.42 10.33 4.81
C SER A 43 -11.02 8.93 4.97
N LYS A 44 -12.10 8.64 4.22
CA LYS A 44 -12.69 7.28 4.15
C LYS A 44 -11.71 6.22 3.64
N ARG A 45 -10.65 6.63 2.92
CA ARG A 45 -9.59 5.77 2.37
C ARG A 45 -8.34 5.78 3.26
N GLY A 46 -8.39 6.48 4.38
CA GLY A 46 -7.25 6.80 5.24
C GLY A 46 -6.71 5.61 5.99
N HIS A 47 -5.48 5.21 5.64
CA HIS A 47 -4.74 4.19 6.37
C HIS A 47 -3.27 4.63 6.53
N PRO A 48 -2.98 5.58 7.44
CA PRO A 48 -1.65 6.20 7.58
C PRO A 48 -0.52 5.23 7.92
N HIS A 49 -0.84 4.04 8.46
CA HIS A 49 0.14 3.00 8.76
C HIS A 49 0.34 2.01 7.60
N LEU A 50 -0.71 1.75 6.84
CA LEU A 50 -0.66 0.83 5.70
C LEU A 50 -0.03 1.50 4.49
N PHE A 51 -0.39 2.77 4.24
CA PHE A 51 0.12 3.55 3.11
C PHE A 51 1.66 3.52 2.98
N PRO A 52 2.46 3.90 3.99
CA PRO A 52 3.92 3.86 3.88
C PRO A 52 4.48 2.44 3.71
N THR A 53 3.79 1.42 4.24
CA THR A 53 4.20 0.02 4.08
C THR A 53 4.03 -0.45 2.64
N LEU A 54 2.87 -0.17 2.04
CA LEU A 54 2.62 -0.47 0.63
C LEU A 54 3.53 0.33 -0.29
N PHE A 55 3.79 1.59 0.05
CA PHE A 55 4.69 2.44 -0.69
C PHE A 55 6.12 1.89 -0.71
N LYS A 56 6.61 1.41 0.45
CA LYS A 56 7.89 0.71 0.53
C LYS A 56 7.90 -0.56 -0.32
N ALA A 57 6.83 -1.35 -0.28
CA ALA A 57 6.72 -2.57 -1.10
C ALA A 57 6.77 -2.25 -2.60
N LEU A 58 6.07 -1.20 -3.05
CA LEU A 58 6.12 -0.71 -4.43
C LEU A 58 7.54 -0.32 -4.85
N ARG A 59 8.23 0.47 -4.02
CA ARG A 59 9.62 0.84 -4.25
C ARG A 59 10.52 -0.38 -4.36
N ASP A 60 10.42 -1.30 -3.40
CA ASP A 60 11.29 -2.49 -3.35
C ASP A 60 11.02 -3.43 -4.53
N ALA A 61 9.84 -3.37 -5.14
CA ALA A 61 9.47 -4.09 -6.36
C ALA A 61 9.82 -3.33 -7.67
N GLY A 62 10.40 -2.12 -7.59
CA GLY A 62 10.74 -1.30 -8.76
C GLY A 62 9.56 -0.57 -9.42
N GLY A 63 8.41 -0.51 -8.75
CA GLY A 63 7.23 0.22 -9.22
C GLY A 63 7.36 1.75 -9.04
N SER A 64 6.49 2.51 -9.70
CA SER A 64 6.44 3.97 -9.57
C SER A 64 6.15 4.40 -8.13
N HIS A 65 7.05 5.19 -7.56
CA HIS A 65 6.92 5.76 -6.21
C HIS A 65 7.45 7.22 -6.22
N PRO A 66 6.78 8.19 -5.57
CA PRO A 66 7.41 9.48 -5.28
C PRO A 66 8.64 9.33 -4.37
N PRO A 67 9.52 10.35 -4.33
CA PRO A 67 10.66 10.36 -3.41
C PRO A 67 10.17 10.34 -1.95
N ILE A 68 10.67 9.37 -1.17
CA ILE A 68 10.36 9.24 0.27
C ILE A 68 11.06 10.38 1.04
N PRO A 69 10.35 11.19 1.85
CA PRO A 69 10.99 12.12 2.78
C PRO A 69 11.84 11.37 3.81
N LYS A 70 13.10 11.76 3.99
CA LYS A 70 14.12 11.05 4.80
C LYS A 70 13.80 10.81 6.30
N ASN A 71 12.68 11.29 6.83
CA ASN A 71 12.44 11.39 8.29
C ASN A 71 11.67 10.23 8.95
N GLN A 72 11.46 9.08 8.31
CA GLN A 72 10.76 7.94 8.96
C GLN A 72 11.67 6.83 9.52
N ASN A 73 13.00 6.92 9.36
CA ASN A 73 13.93 5.89 9.86
C ASN A 73 14.53 6.14 11.26
N ASP A 74 14.30 7.30 11.89
CA ASP A 74 15.00 7.66 13.15
C ASP A 74 14.28 7.23 14.45
N ARG A 75 13.16 6.49 14.38
CA ARG A 75 12.44 6.02 15.59
C ARG A 75 12.75 4.58 16.02
N LYS A 76 13.85 3.99 15.56
CA LYS A 76 14.30 2.65 16.01
C LYS A 76 15.70 2.64 16.64
N ASN A 77 16.05 3.68 17.40
CA ASN A 77 17.27 3.68 18.23
C ASN A 77 17.16 4.57 19.48
N ARG A 78 16.13 4.38 20.31
CA ARG A 78 16.07 4.85 21.70
C ARG A 78 15.46 3.81 22.60
#